data_AF-V4K9V5-F1
#
_entry.id   AF-V4K9V5-F1
#
_cell.length_a   1.000
_cell.length_b   1.000
_cell.length_c   1.000
_cell.angle_alpha   90.00
_cell.angle_beta   90.00
_cell.angle_gamma   90.00
#
_symmetry.space_group_name_H-M   'P 1'
#
loop_
_entity.id
_entity.type
_entity.pdbx_description
1 polymer ?
#
loop_
_entity_poly.entity_id
_entity_poly.type
_entity_poly.pdbx_seq_one_letter_code
_entity_poly.pdbx_strand_id
1 'polypeptide(L)'
;MLAGREGEPQELAAEIAKAYGATVIVKAPKPPGDVICSPDGRCRYNLTGHPAMAVGGTGDVLTGITAGFLARRVALSKTLDPLHIAAAAAWVSGRAGELAVSERGENVTTLDVLNRVQDAIREAYSMAAGGG
;
A
#
# COMPACT_ATOMS: atom_id res chain seq x y z
N MET A 1 -5.93 -9.86 -19.08
CA MET A 1 -5.70 -8.41 -19.06
C MET A 1 -7.03 -7.78 -18.67
N LEU A 2 -7.18 -7.32 -17.42
CA LEU A 2 -8.47 -7.00 -16.79
C LEU A 2 -9.00 -5.59 -17.11
N ALA A 3 -8.52 -4.98 -18.19
CA ALA A 3 -9.08 -3.71 -18.64
C ALA A 3 -10.51 -3.96 -19.14
N GLY A 4 -11.51 -3.46 -18.41
CA GLY A 4 -12.92 -3.44 -18.85
C GLY A 4 -13.88 -4.44 -18.21
N ARG A 5 -13.55 -5.10 -17.08
CA ARG A 5 -14.55 -5.84 -16.29
C ARG A 5 -15.24 -4.89 -15.30
N GLU A 6 -16.56 -4.78 -15.39
CA GLU A 6 -17.39 -4.17 -14.34
C GLU A 6 -17.49 -5.13 -13.15
N GLY A 7 -17.21 -4.63 -11.95
CA GLY A 7 -17.21 -5.37 -10.69
C GLY A 7 -16.60 -4.50 -9.58
N GLU A 8 -17.00 -4.71 -8.33
CA GLU A 8 -16.43 -3.97 -7.21
C GLU A 8 -14.91 -4.26 -7.11
N PRO A 9 -14.02 -3.27 -6.94
CA PRO A 9 -12.56 -3.47 -6.97
C PRO A 9 -12.08 -4.60 -6.04
N GLN A 10 -12.76 -4.79 -4.91
CA GLN A 10 -12.50 -5.87 -3.96
C GLN A 10 -12.80 -7.26 -4.52
N GLU A 11 -13.90 -7.44 -5.27
CA GLU A 11 -14.25 -8.72 -5.87
C GLU A 11 -13.17 -9.15 -6.88
N LEU A 12 -12.73 -8.20 -7.71
CA LEU A 12 -11.67 -8.45 -8.66
C LEU A 12 -10.35 -8.78 -7.97
N ALA A 13 -9.98 -8.02 -6.93
CA ALA A 13 -8.78 -8.28 -6.15
C ALA A 13 -8.82 -9.66 -5.46
N ALA A 14 -9.98 -10.07 -4.95
CA ALA A 14 -10.18 -11.38 -4.33
C ALA A 14 -10.08 -12.52 -5.36
N GLU A 15 -10.66 -12.35 -6.56
CA GLU A 15 -10.55 -13.30 -7.66
C GLU A 15 -9.09 -13.51 -8.07
N ILE A 16 -8.35 -12.41 -8.27
CA ILE A 16 -6.91 -12.47 -8.60
C ILE A 16 -6.13 -13.13 -7.46
N ALA A 17 -6.35 -12.72 -6.21
CA ALA A 17 -5.63 -13.28 -5.06
C ALA A 17 -5.82 -14.80 -4.97
N LYS A 18 -7.06 -15.27 -5.14
CA LYS A 18 -7.39 -16.69 -5.16
C LYS A 18 -6.76 -17.41 -6.36
N ALA A 19 -6.85 -16.84 -7.56
CA ALA A 19 -6.32 -17.44 -8.78
C ALA A 19 -4.79 -17.64 -8.73
N TYR A 20 -4.07 -16.69 -8.14
CA TYR A 20 -2.61 -16.74 -8.03
C TYR A 20 -2.10 -17.35 -6.71
N GLY A 21 -2.98 -17.67 -5.76
CA GLY A 21 -2.58 -18.16 -4.43
C GLY A 21 -1.72 -17.14 -3.66
N ALA A 22 -1.91 -15.84 -3.91
CA ALA A 22 -1.02 -14.78 -3.44
C ALA A 22 -1.81 -13.59 -2.87
N THR A 23 -1.20 -12.85 -1.95
CA THR A 23 -1.73 -11.54 -1.54
C THR A 23 -1.49 -10.53 -2.63
N VAL A 24 -2.55 -9.82 -3.03
CA VAL A 24 -2.56 -8.87 -4.13
C VAL A 24 -2.93 -7.49 -3.61
N ILE A 25 -2.18 -6.47 -4.04
CA ILE A 25 -2.55 -5.06 -3.88
C ILE A 25 -3.05 -4.57 -5.24
N VAL A 26 -4.33 -4.23 -5.33
CA VAL A 26 -4.88 -3.54 -6.49
C VAL A 26 -4.89 -2.06 -6.17
N LYS A 27 -4.05 -1.29 -6.89
CA LYS A 27 -4.03 0.16 -6.75
C LYS A 27 -5.25 0.76 -7.46
N ALA A 28 -6.02 1.57 -6.74
CA ALA A 28 -7.23 2.19 -7.28
C ALA A 28 -7.11 3.72 -7.22
N PRO A 29 -7.21 4.42 -8.36
CA PRO A 29 -7.19 5.88 -8.40
C PRO A 29 -8.52 6.51 -7.94
N LYS A 30 -9.55 5.69 -7.68
CA LYS A 30 -10.90 6.12 -7.30
C LYS A 30 -11.28 5.55 -5.92
N PRO A 31 -12.19 6.21 -5.18
CA PRO A 31 -12.72 5.68 -3.93
C PRO A 31 -13.24 4.24 -4.07
N PRO A 32 -13.12 3.41 -3.02
CA PRO A 32 -12.63 3.76 -1.68
C PRO A 32 -11.10 3.90 -1.56
N GLY A 33 -10.32 3.46 -2.56
CA GLY A 33 -8.85 3.47 -2.53
C GLY A 33 -8.27 2.10 -2.85
N ASP A 34 -6.97 1.92 -2.59
CA ASP A 34 -6.26 0.67 -2.84
C ASP A 34 -6.91 -0.48 -2.06
N VAL A 35 -7.06 -1.66 -2.68
CA VAL A 35 -7.60 -2.86 -2.03
C VAL A 35 -6.56 -3.96 -1.99
N ILE A 36 -6.42 -4.59 -0.82
CA ILE A 36 -5.46 -5.65 -0.56
C ILE A 36 -6.23 -6.90 -0.20
N CYS A 37 -6.15 -7.94 -1.03
CA CYS A 37 -6.83 -9.21 -0.80
C CYS A 37 -5.83 -10.36 -0.71
N SER A 38 -6.15 -11.33 0.12
CA SER A 38 -5.36 -12.55 0.33
C SER A 38 -6.10 -13.77 -0.24
N PRO A 39 -5.39 -14.87 -0.56
CA PRO A 39 -6.00 -16.02 -1.23
C PRO A 39 -7.04 -16.75 -0.35
N ASP A 40 -7.02 -16.51 0.96
CA ASP A 40 -7.99 -17.04 1.93
C ASP A 40 -9.31 -16.23 1.98
N GLY A 41 -9.43 -15.17 1.18
CA GLY A 41 -10.63 -14.34 1.07
C GLY A 41 -10.65 -13.12 2.00
N ARG A 42 -9.67 -12.95 2.91
CA ARG A 42 -9.58 -11.71 3.69
C ARG A 42 -9.14 -10.55 2.79
N CYS A 43 -9.79 -9.40 2.93
CA CYS A 43 -9.46 -8.16 2.23
C CYS A 43 -9.37 -6.96 3.19
N ARG A 44 -8.62 -5.93 2.79
CA ARG A 44 -8.46 -4.66 3.50
C ARG A 44 -8.43 -3.51 2.48
N TYR A 45 -8.94 -2.35 2.88
CA TYR A 45 -8.77 -1.12 2.11
C TYR A 45 -7.63 -0.28 2.70
N ASN A 46 -6.84 0.31 1.81
CA ASN A 46 -5.99 1.44 2.14
C ASN A 46 -6.63 2.72 1.58
N LEU A 47 -7.03 3.60 2.49
CA LEU A 47 -7.68 4.87 2.17
C LEU A 47 -6.66 6.02 2.05
N THR A 48 -5.38 5.76 2.30
CA THR A 48 -4.33 6.78 2.17
C THR A 48 -3.82 6.88 0.74
N GLY A 49 -3.33 8.05 0.39
CA GLY A 49 -2.79 8.37 -0.91
C GLY A 49 -3.51 9.55 -1.55
N HIS A 50 -2.95 10.02 -2.67
CA HIS A 50 -3.50 11.16 -3.39
C HIS A 50 -3.38 10.93 -4.90
N PRO A 51 -4.38 11.28 -5.73
CA PRO A 51 -4.34 11.02 -7.18
C PRO A 51 -3.08 11.57 -7.87
N ALA A 52 -2.57 12.72 -7.44
CA ALA A 52 -1.33 13.31 -7.96
C ALA A 52 -0.09 12.40 -7.80
N MET A 53 -0.11 11.42 -6.89
CA MET A 53 0.97 10.46 -6.72
C MET A 53 1.00 9.35 -7.79
N ALA A 54 0.04 9.32 -8.72
CA ALA A 54 0.00 8.36 -9.82
C ALA A 54 1.07 8.66 -10.90
N VAL A 55 2.31 8.88 -10.46
CA VAL A 55 3.49 9.09 -11.28
C VAL A 55 4.29 7.79 -11.43
N GLY A 56 5.02 7.67 -12.54
CA GLY A 56 5.81 6.48 -12.86
C GLY A 56 6.86 6.18 -11.78
N GLY A 57 6.87 4.94 -11.27
CA GLY A 57 7.82 4.46 -10.27
C GLY A 57 7.29 4.35 -8.84
N THR A 58 6.08 4.84 -8.54
CA THR A 58 5.49 4.64 -7.19
C THR A 58 5.21 3.16 -6.87
N GLY A 59 5.03 2.31 -7.88
CA GLY A 59 5.00 0.85 -7.72
C GLY A 59 6.33 0.28 -7.22
N ASP A 60 7.47 0.83 -7.65
CA ASP A 60 8.80 0.41 -7.18
C ASP A 60 9.01 0.80 -5.72
N VAL A 61 8.56 2.00 -5.33
CA VAL A 61 8.58 2.45 -3.93
C VAL A 61 7.74 1.51 -3.05
N LEU A 62 6.50 1.20 -3.45
CA LEU A 62 5.63 0.26 -2.73
C LEU A 62 6.27 -1.13 -2.62
N THR A 63 6.92 -1.60 -3.69
CA THR A 63 7.62 -2.89 -3.71
C THR A 63 8.78 -2.90 -2.72
N GLY A 64 9.60 -1.84 -2.71
CA GLY A 64 10.71 -1.67 -1.76
C GLY A 64 10.25 -1.64 -0.30
N ILE A 65 9.16 -0.92 0.00
CA ILE A 65 8.56 -0.88 1.34
C ILE A 65 8.09 -2.28 1.75
N THR A 66 7.37 -2.98 0.87
CA THR A 66 6.85 -4.33 1.14
C THR A 66 7.99 -5.31 1.42
N ALA A 67 9.04 -5.31 0.59
CA ALA A 67 10.22 -6.13 0.77
C ALA A 67 10.97 -5.81 2.07
N GLY A 68 11.13 -4.53 2.40
CA GLY A 68 11.76 -4.08 3.65
C GLY A 68 10.99 -4.55 4.89
N PHE A 69 9.65 -4.46 4.87
CA PHE A 69 8.81 -4.95 5.97
C PHE A 69 8.89 -6.47 6.13
N LEU A 70 8.86 -7.21 5.02
CA LEU A 70 9.04 -8.65 5.02
C LEU A 70 10.41 -9.03 5.61
N ALA A 71 11.49 -8.43 5.11
CA ALA A 71 12.85 -8.68 5.57
C ALA A 71 13.00 -8.38 7.07
N ARG A 72 12.41 -7.27 7.56
CA ARG A 72 12.44 -6.92 8.98
C ARG A 72 11.72 -7.95 9.85
N ARG A 73 10.58 -8.51 9.40
CA ARG A 73 9.88 -9.54 10.17
C ARG A 73 10.66 -10.85 10.21
N VAL A 74 11.25 -11.26 9.08
CA VAL A 74 12.13 -12.43 9.02
C VAL A 74 13.32 -12.26 9.97
N ALA A 75 14.00 -11.10 9.91
CA ALA A 75 15.16 -10.81 10.77
C ALA A 75 14.83 -10.79 12.26
N LEU A 76 13.58 -10.47 12.62
CA LEU A 76 13.11 -10.46 14.01
C LEU A 76 12.37 -11.75 14.42
N SER A 77 12.40 -12.78 13.57
CA SER A 77 11.67 -14.05 13.79
C SER A 77 10.19 -13.84 14.13
N LYS A 78 9.56 -12.82 13.53
CA LYS A 78 8.14 -12.50 13.72
C LYS A 78 7.27 -13.22 12.70
N THR A 79 6.01 -13.49 13.08
CA THR A 79 5.01 -14.08 12.19
C THR A 79 4.86 -13.30 10.90
N LEU A 80 4.89 -14.04 9.79
CA LEU A 80 4.65 -13.52 8.46
C LEU A 80 3.16 -13.66 8.13
N ASP A 81 2.44 -12.54 8.15
CA ASP A 81 1.09 -12.45 7.57
C ASP A 81 1.19 -11.51 6.36
N PRO A 82 1.20 -12.05 5.13
CA PRO A 82 1.32 -11.27 3.90
C PRO A 82 0.25 -10.18 3.77
N LEU A 83 -0.98 -10.43 4.22
CA LEU A 83 -2.05 -9.43 4.18
C LEU A 83 -1.72 -8.23 5.06
N HIS A 84 -1.24 -8.47 6.28
CA HIS A 84 -0.83 -7.38 7.18
C HIS A 84 0.41 -6.65 6.69
N ILE A 85 1.37 -7.36 6.08
CA ILE A 85 2.58 -6.74 5.52
C ILE A 85 2.22 -5.84 4.34
N ALA A 86 1.43 -6.36 3.40
CA ALA A 86 0.97 -5.63 2.21
C ALA A 86 0.10 -4.42 2.57
N ALA A 87 -0.84 -4.57 3.52
CA ALA A 87 -1.67 -3.46 3.98
C ALA A 87 -0.84 -2.36 4.67
N ALA A 88 0.13 -2.73 5.51
CA ALA A 88 1.03 -1.75 6.13
C ALA A 88 1.89 -1.03 5.08
N ALA A 89 2.40 -1.75 4.08
CA ALA A 89 3.20 -1.17 3.01
C ALA A 89 2.38 -0.22 2.14
N ALA A 90 1.15 -0.59 1.78
CA ALA A 90 0.21 0.25 1.05
C ALA A 90 -0.09 1.54 1.83
N TRP A 91 -0.36 1.45 3.13
CA TRP A 91 -0.59 2.60 3.99
C TRP A 91 0.64 3.53 4.05
N VAL A 92 1.85 2.98 4.27
CA VAL A 92 3.06 3.81 4.33
C VAL A 92 3.34 4.48 2.99
N SER A 93 3.14 3.77 1.87
CA SER A 93 3.30 4.35 0.55
C SER A 93 2.29 5.46 0.29
N GLY A 94 1.01 5.23 0.58
CA GLY A 94 -0.05 6.22 0.39
C GLY A 94 0.17 7.45 1.27
N ARG A 95 0.47 7.25 2.55
CA ARG A 95 0.77 8.33 3.49
C ARG A 95 2.00 9.15 3.09
N ALA A 96 3.08 8.49 2.65
CA ALA A 96 4.26 9.19 2.12
C ALA A 96 3.89 10.05 0.89
N GLY A 97 2.97 9.55 0.05
CA GLY A 97 2.38 10.30 -1.06
C GLY A 97 1.62 11.55 -0.63
N GLU A 98 0.73 11.43 0.36
CA GLU A 98 0.00 12.58 0.92
C GLU A 98 0.94 13.65 1.47
N LEU A 99 1.97 13.24 2.22
CA LEU A 99 2.97 14.14 2.76
C LEU A 99 3.73 14.85 1.63
N ALA A 100 4.14 14.12 0.59
CA ALA A 100 4.83 14.70 -0.55
C ALA A 100 3.95 15.68 -1.34
N VAL A 101 2.68 15.35 -1.55
CA VAL A 101 1.71 16.24 -2.21
C VAL A 101 1.43 17.49 -1.37
N SER A 102 1.37 17.38 -0.04
CA SER A 102 1.16 18.53 0.84
C SER A 102 2.25 19.61 0.69
N GLU A 103 3.46 19.21 0.27
CA GLU A 103 4.60 20.10 0.05
C GLU A 103 4.76 20.55 -1.42
N ARG A 104 4.54 19.62 -2.37
CA ARG A 104 4.84 19.83 -3.80
C ARG A 104 3.61 20.16 -4.66
N GLY A 105 2.41 19.99 -4.12
CA GLY A 105 1.16 20.04 -4.87
C GLY A 105 1.08 18.93 -5.92
N GLU A 106 0.48 19.24 -7.07
CA GLU A 106 0.27 18.27 -8.16
C GLU A 106 1.55 17.87 -8.91
N ASN A 107 2.67 18.58 -8.70
CA ASN A 107 3.95 18.30 -9.36
C ASN A 107 4.83 17.29 -8.60
N VAL A 108 4.21 16.45 -7.75
CA VAL A 108 4.93 15.47 -6.95
C VAL A 108 5.63 14.44 -7.85
N THR A 109 6.89 14.14 -7.52
CA THR A 109 7.64 13.07 -8.19
C THR A 109 7.69 11.81 -7.33
N THR A 110 8.04 10.68 -7.93
CA THR A 110 8.30 9.44 -7.19
C THR A 110 9.41 9.61 -6.17
N LEU A 111 10.42 10.46 -6.43
CA LEU A 111 11.48 10.74 -5.47
C LEU A 111 10.97 11.53 -4.26
N ASP A 112 10.03 12.45 -4.45
CA ASP A 112 9.40 13.16 -3.33
C ASP A 112 8.63 12.17 -2.44
N VAL A 113 7.89 11.23 -3.04
CA VAL A 113 7.22 10.14 -2.29
C VAL A 113 8.25 9.29 -1.54
N LEU A 114 9.32 8.86 -2.20
CA LEU A 114 10.38 8.06 -1.59
C LEU A 114 11.00 8.76 -0.38
N ASN A 115 11.28 10.06 -0.49
CA ASN A 115 11.87 10.87 0.58
C ASN A 115 10.96 10.99 1.82
N ARG A 116 9.65 10.76 1.68
CA ARG A 116 8.67 10.80 2.77
C ARG A 116 8.35 9.44 3.40
N VAL A 117 8.93 8.34 2.90
CA VAL A 117 8.66 6.99 3.44
C VAL A 117 9.02 6.87 4.93
N GLN A 118 10.16 7.42 5.35
CA GLN A 118 10.59 7.36 6.75
C GLN A 118 9.69 8.22 7.68
N ASP A 119 9.13 9.31 7.15
CA ASP A 119 8.19 10.15 7.90
C ASP A 119 6.88 9.39 8.15
N ALA A 120 6.34 8.74 7.11
CA ALA A 120 5.15 7.90 7.24
C ALA A 120 5.36 6.71 8.21
N ILE A 121 6.53 6.06 8.18
CA ILE A 121 6.85 4.98 9.14
C ILE A 121 6.87 5.51 10.58
N ARG A 122 7.46 6.69 10.81
CA ARG A 122 7.49 7.33 12.14
C ARG A 122 6.08 7.65 12.63
N GLU A 123 5.23 8.19 11.77
CA GLU A 123 3.83 8.47 12.09
C GLU A 123 3.07 7.19 12.49
N ALA A 124 3.25 6.09 11.75
CA ALA A 124 2.64 4.80 12.10
C ALA A 124 3.06 4.31 13.50
N TYR A 125 4.34 4.47 13.86
CA TYR A 125 4.83 4.12 15.20
C TYR A 125 4.22 5.01 16.29
N SER A 126 4.12 6.32 16.05
CA SER A 126 3.49 7.25 16.99
C SER A 126 2.00 6.91 17.22
N MET A 127 1.27 6.56 16.16
CA MET A 127 -0.13 6.12 16.27
C MET A 127 -0.26 4.83 17.08
N ALA A 128 0.66 3.88 16.90
CA ALA A 128 0.67 2.62 17.65
C ALA A 128 1.06 2.81 19.13
N ALA A 129 1.90 3.80 19.45
CA ALA A 129 2.36 4.09 20.80
C ALA A 129 1.41 5.00 21.61
N GLY A 130 0.61 5.84 20.92
CA GLY A 130 -0.32 6.78 21.54
C GLY A 130 -1.73 6.23 21.81
N GLY A 131 -2.00 4.96 21.50
CA GLY A 131 -3.29 4.30 21.72
C GLY A 131 -3.44 3.67 23.11
N GLY A 132 -3.02 4.38 24.17
CA GLY A 132 -3.18 3.99 25.58
C GLY A 132 -4.33 4.73 26.25
#